data_AF-A0A2E0PTD2-F1
#
_entry.id   AF-A0A2E0PTD2-F1
#
_cell.length_a   1.000
_cell.length_b   1.000
_cell.length_c   1.000
_cell.angle_alpha   90.00
_cell.angle_beta   90.00
_cell.angle_gamma   90.00
#
_symmetry.space_group_name_H-M   'P 1'
#
loop_
_entity.id
_entity.type
_entity.pdbx_description
1 polymer ?
#
loop_
_entity_poly.entity_id
_entity_poly.type
_entity_poly.pdbx_seq_one_letter_code
_entity_poly.pdbx_strand_id
1 'polypeptide(L)'
;MLNKFFTKPIELTIGEQNLTLNSLADFEFSLAGRTSVPSKKITGMVKCSLDELKNEARSIKDVERRFVSILSKSIEEPSSIGRALREIDAQIFSQDHNWRLIVSALRHGDDDLNEFRRIALVKYMQYLSSRQEIIKHLYLEKKKYIRTTVSSNSTNPHNAYKDAKKEINKDLKPTPDVCHYAEMEKMIKGEYVTIHMKTGKDILILLSNNQCKIVSDNSGIKFIDDSGRSCDLKVGKNMIGRDSRSDVRMNAKLRDISRTHLIIEINDTDTLYLTDLSSHGTSLPAKYLESQIF
;
A
#
# COMPACT_ATOMS: atom_id res chain seq x y z
N MET A 1 -7.01 -9.21 19.02
CA MET A 1 -8.19 -8.52 19.58
C MET A 1 -8.93 -9.51 20.44
N LEU A 2 -9.52 -9.08 21.57
CA LEU A 2 -10.36 -9.95 22.40
C LEU A 2 -11.58 -10.42 21.57
N ASN A 3 -11.85 -11.72 21.55
CA ASN A 3 -13.06 -12.28 20.94
C ASN A 3 -14.28 -11.75 21.70
N LYS A 4 -14.88 -10.68 21.20
CA LYS A 4 -16.16 -10.19 21.68
C LYS A 4 -17.23 -11.14 21.12
N PHE A 5 -17.64 -12.10 21.93
CA PHE A 5 -18.80 -12.93 21.65
C PHE A 5 -20.06 -12.12 21.93
N PHE A 6 -21.03 -12.16 21.02
CA PHE A 6 -22.28 -11.46 21.21
C PHE A 6 -23.20 -12.26 22.14
N THR A 7 -23.96 -11.55 23.00
CA THR A 7 -25.01 -12.14 23.83
C THR A 7 -26.17 -12.69 23.01
N LYS A 8 -26.38 -12.17 21.79
CA LYS A 8 -27.29 -12.69 20.78
C LYS A 8 -26.58 -12.71 19.42
N PRO A 9 -26.63 -13.81 18.65
CA PRO A 9 -26.06 -13.86 17.32
C PRO A 9 -26.65 -12.81 16.40
N ILE A 10 -25.81 -12.22 15.54
CA ILE A 10 -26.24 -11.27 14.52
C ILE A 10 -26.57 -12.05 13.25
N GLU A 11 -27.77 -11.83 12.72
CA GLU A 11 -28.21 -12.42 11.47
C GLU A 11 -28.06 -11.40 10.34
N LEU A 12 -27.31 -11.75 9.30
CA LEU A 12 -27.14 -10.96 8.08
C LEU A 12 -27.64 -11.73 6.87
N THR A 13 -28.65 -11.20 6.20
CA THR A 13 -29.13 -11.72 4.92
C THR A 13 -28.29 -11.14 3.78
N ILE A 14 -27.56 -12.00 3.08
CA ILE A 14 -26.70 -11.64 1.94
C ILE A 14 -27.18 -12.41 0.71
N GLY A 15 -28.05 -11.76 -0.09
CA GLY A 15 -28.73 -12.45 -1.18
C GLY A 15 -29.70 -13.49 -0.62
N GLU A 16 -29.53 -14.75 -1.04
CA GLU A 16 -30.36 -15.88 -0.57
C GLU A 16 -29.81 -16.56 0.70
N GLN A 17 -28.64 -16.12 1.20
CA GLN A 17 -27.99 -16.73 2.35
C GLN A 17 -28.23 -15.92 3.62
N ASN A 18 -28.64 -16.58 4.69
CA ASN A 18 -28.65 -16.02 6.03
C ASN A 18 -27.39 -16.45 6.78
N LEU A 19 -26.56 -15.49 7.16
CA LEU A 19 -25.37 -15.72 7.97
C LEU A 19 -25.67 -15.41 9.43
N THR A 20 -25.45 -16.39 10.29
CA THR A 20 -25.50 -16.20 11.75
C THR A 20 -24.09 -16.03 12.27
N LEU A 21 -23.82 -14.87 12.88
CA LEU A 21 -22.50 -14.44 13.32
C LEU A 21 -22.47 -14.36 14.86
N ASN A 22 -21.59 -15.13 15.48
CA ASN A 22 -21.47 -15.17 16.94
C ASN A 22 -20.36 -14.25 17.46
N SER A 23 -19.48 -13.78 16.57
CA SER A 23 -18.41 -12.84 16.88
C SER A 23 -18.00 -11.97 15.68
N LEU A 24 -17.25 -10.89 15.94
CA LEU A 24 -16.60 -10.12 14.88
C LEU A 24 -15.56 -10.95 14.10
N ALA A 25 -14.90 -11.90 14.78
CA ALA A 25 -13.90 -12.76 14.16
C ALA A 25 -14.55 -13.73 13.16
N ASP A 26 -15.76 -14.24 13.45
CA ASP A 26 -16.53 -15.09 12.53
C ASP A 26 -16.82 -14.34 11.23
N PHE A 27 -17.22 -13.07 11.36
CA PHE A 27 -17.49 -12.22 10.21
C PHE A 27 -16.22 -11.92 9.42
N GLU A 28 -15.13 -11.53 10.10
CA GLU A 28 -13.85 -11.28 9.47
C GLU A 28 -13.34 -12.50 8.70
N PHE A 29 -13.43 -13.68 9.31
CA PHE A 29 -13.08 -14.96 8.71
C PHE A 29 -13.94 -15.26 7.48
N SER A 30 -15.25 -15.03 7.55
CA SER A 30 -16.18 -15.24 6.43
C SER A 30 -15.87 -14.38 5.19
N LEU A 31 -15.22 -13.22 5.39
CA LEU A 31 -14.83 -12.30 4.33
C LEU A 31 -13.42 -12.53 3.82
N ALA A 32 -12.56 -13.26 4.55
CA ALA A 32 -11.16 -13.43 4.19
C ALA A 32 -10.97 -14.05 2.79
N GLY A 33 -11.82 -15.02 2.42
CA GLY A 33 -11.78 -15.64 1.09
C GLY A 33 -12.24 -14.73 -0.06
N ARG A 34 -12.85 -13.58 0.25
CA ARG A 34 -13.44 -12.65 -0.73
C ARG A 34 -12.47 -11.52 -1.12
N THR A 35 -11.27 -11.48 -0.55
CA THR A 35 -10.26 -10.45 -0.83
C THR A 35 -9.44 -10.73 -2.08
N SER A 36 -9.52 -11.95 -2.63
CA SER A 36 -8.87 -12.30 -3.90
C SER A 36 -9.75 -11.93 -5.08
N VAL A 37 -9.13 -11.67 -6.24
CA VAL A 37 -9.89 -11.39 -7.47
C VAL A 37 -10.38 -12.70 -8.10
N PRO A 38 -11.69 -12.83 -8.44
CA PRO A 38 -12.19 -14.02 -9.10
C PRO A 38 -11.50 -14.26 -10.45
N SER A 39 -11.16 -15.51 -10.77
CA SER A 39 -10.52 -15.87 -12.06
C SER A 39 -11.33 -15.38 -13.27
N LYS A 40 -12.67 -15.43 -13.20
CA LYS A 40 -13.56 -14.88 -14.25
C LYS A 40 -13.32 -13.39 -14.50
N LYS A 41 -13.06 -12.61 -13.43
CA LYS A 41 -12.75 -11.19 -13.52
C LYS A 41 -11.36 -10.97 -14.15
N ILE A 42 -10.37 -11.79 -13.77
CA ILE A 42 -9.02 -11.76 -14.36
C ILE A 42 -9.09 -12.02 -15.87
N THR A 43 -9.81 -13.05 -16.31
CA THR A 43 -10.01 -13.35 -17.73
C THR A 43 -10.67 -12.20 -18.48
N GLY A 44 -11.59 -11.46 -17.83
CA GLY A 44 -12.16 -10.23 -18.36
C GLY A 44 -11.11 -9.13 -18.53
N MET A 45 -10.30 -8.86 -17.49
CA MET A 45 -9.25 -7.84 -17.51
C MET A 45 -8.14 -8.13 -18.54
N VAL A 46 -7.85 -9.41 -18.82
CA VAL A 46 -6.91 -9.81 -19.90
C VAL A 46 -7.37 -9.30 -21.27
N LYS A 47 -8.69 -9.14 -21.48
CA LYS A 47 -9.25 -8.64 -22.75
C LYS A 47 -9.25 -7.12 -22.85
N CYS A 48 -9.09 -6.40 -21.73
CA CYS A 48 -9.05 -4.94 -21.72
C CYS A 48 -7.85 -4.38 -22.49
N SER A 49 -8.05 -3.22 -23.08
CA SER A 49 -7.01 -2.34 -23.62
C SER A 49 -6.18 -1.70 -22.51
N LEU A 50 -5.04 -1.12 -22.89
CA LEU A 50 -4.19 -0.40 -21.94
C LEU A 50 -4.91 0.78 -21.28
N ASP A 51 -5.76 1.50 -22.02
CA ASP A 51 -6.49 2.66 -21.49
C ASP A 51 -7.63 2.25 -20.56
N GLU A 52 -8.33 1.17 -20.88
CA GLU A 52 -9.33 0.59 -19.96
C GLU A 52 -8.67 0.15 -18.64
N LEU A 53 -7.51 -0.51 -18.69
CA LEU A 53 -6.76 -0.89 -17.49
C LEU A 53 -6.30 0.33 -16.67
N LYS A 54 -5.84 1.40 -17.33
CA LYS A 54 -5.48 2.67 -16.65
C LYS A 54 -6.69 3.32 -15.98
N ASN A 55 -7.82 3.39 -16.68
CA ASN A 55 -9.05 3.99 -16.17
C ASN A 55 -9.58 3.19 -14.97
N GLU A 56 -9.51 1.87 -15.03
CA GLU A 56 -9.87 0.99 -13.91
C GLU A 56 -8.96 1.22 -12.70
N ALA A 57 -7.64 1.32 -12.89
CA ALA A 57 -6.70 1.61 -11.80
C ALA A 57 -6.96 2.98 -11.15
N ARG A 58 -7.27 4.02 -11.95
CA ARG A 58 -7.64 5.36 -11.44
C ARG A 58 -8.93 5.31 -10.62
N SER A 59 -9.96 4.66 -11.15
CA SER A 59 -11.23 4.50 -10.44
C SER A 59 -11.05 3.80 -9.09
N ILE A 60 -10.26 2.72 -9.04
CA ILE A 60 -9.93 2.03 -7.78
C ILE A 60 -9.29 3.00 -6.77
N LYS A 61 -8.32 3.83 -7.21
CA LYS A 61 -7.66 4.80 -6.33
C LYS A 61 -8.61 5.86 -5.78
N ASP A 62 -9.57 6.32 -6.58
CA ASP A 62 -10.56 7.29 -6.12
C ASP A 62 -11.48 6.67 -5.05
N VAL A 63 -11.89 5.42 -5.23
CA VAL A 63 -12.67 4.67 -4.23
C VAL A 63 -11.87 4.45 -2.94
N GLU A 64 -10.61 4.03 -3.05
CA GLU A 64 -9.72 3.82 -1.89
C GLU A 64 -9.55 5.11 -1.08
N ARG A 65 -9.29 6.26 -1.73
CA ARG A 65 -9.17 7.56 -1.04
C ARG A 65 -10.43 7.91 -0.25
N ARG A 66 -11.60 7.69 -0.85
CA ARG A 66 -12.89 7.91 -0.17
C ARG A 66 -13.05 7.02 1.05
N PHE A 67 -12.69 5.74 0.96
CA PHE A 67 -12.84 4.80 2.07
C PHE A 67 -11.82 5.01 3.19
N VAL A 68 -10.59 5.43 2.87
CA VAL A 68 -9.61 5.86 3.88
C VAL A 68 -10.14 7.04 4.69
N SER A 69 -10.74 8.04 4.04
CA SER A 69 -11.34 9.19 4.74
C SER A 69 -12.46 8.76 5.68
N ILE A 70 -13.33 7.86 5.24
CA ILE A 70 -14.45 7.33 6.04
C ILE A 70 -13.94 6.53 7.25
N LEU A 71 -12.98 5.64 7.03
CA LEU A 71 -12.39 4.85 8.11
C LEU A 71 -11.69 5.74 9.12
N SER A 72 -10.93 6.75 8.65
CA SER A 72 -10.24 7.72 9.53
C SER A 72 -11.24 8.47 10.41
N LYS A 73 -12.31 9.01 9.81
CA LYS A 73 -13.38 9.68 10.57
C LYS A 73 -14.06 8.73 11.55
N SER A 74 -14.21 7.46 11.21
CA SER A 74 -14.82 6.46 12.10
C SER A 74 -13.97 6.08 13.31
N ILE A 75 -12.67 6.39 13.30
CA ILE A 75 -11.80 6.22 14.46
C ILE A 75 -12.08 7.32 15.49
N GLU A 76 -12.31 8.55 15.02
CA GLU A 76 -12.62 9.71 15.86
C GLU A 76 -14.08 9.69 16.33
N GLU A 77 -15.00 9.33 15.42
CA GLU A 77 -16.45 9.28 15.66
C GLU A 77 -16.99 7.88 15.25
N PRO A 78 -16.99 6.89 16.16
CA PRO A 78 -17.31 5.49 15.84
C PRO A 78 -18.66 5.24 15.16
N SER A 79 -19.66 6.10 15.42
CA SER A 79 -21.00 6.06 14.81
C SER A 79 -21.07 6.66 13.40
N SER A 80 -20.06 7.45 13.00
CA SER A 80 -20.05 8.12 11.69
C SER A 80 -20.05 7.17 10.50
N ILE A 81 -19.51 5.95 10.65
CA ILE A 81 -19.39 4.97 9.57
C ILE A 81 -20.75 4.51 9.04
N GLY A 82 -21.75 4.35 9.92
CA GLY A 82 -23.11 3.99 9.50
C GLY A 82 -23.72 5.03 8.57
N ARG A 83 -23.58 6.31 8.93
CA ARG A 83 -24.02 7.44 8.10
C ARG A 83 -23.25 7.50 6.78
N ALA A 84 -21.92 7.43 6.84
CA ALA A 84 -21.08 7.51 5.64
C ALA A 84 -21.41 6.40 4.63
N LEU A 85 -21.63 5.16 5.09
CA LEU A 85 -22.01 4.04 4.23
C LEU A 85 -23.41 4.21 3.61
N ARG A 86 -24.35 4.86 4.31
CA ARG A 86 -25.68 5.20 3.76
C ARG A 86 -25.61 6.30 2.68
N GLU A 87 -24.63 7.19 2.76
CA GLU A 87 -24.41 8.26 1.77
C GLU A 87 -23.63 7.79 0.52
N ILE A 88 -22.89 6.67 0.62
CA ILE A 88 -22.17 6.09 -0.51
C ILE A 88 -23.12 5.30 -1.42
N ASP A 89 -23.14 5.60 -2.72
CA ASP A 89 -23.84 4.75 -3.69
C ASP A 89 -23.32 3.30 -3.66
N ALA A 90 -24.23 2.34 -3.47
CA ALA A 90 -23.91 0.92 -3.44
C ALA A 90 -23.29 0.40 -4.76
N GLN A 91 -23.48 1.11 -5.88
CA GLN A 91 -22.86 0.76 -7.16
C GLN A 91 -21.34 0.88 -7.17
N ILE A 92 -20.75 1.65 -6.25
CA ILE A 92 -19.30 1.74 -6.07
C ILE A 92 -18.67 0.38 -5.71
N PHE A 93 -19.46 -0.50 -5.08
CA PHE A 93 -19.02 -1.82 -4.70
C PHE A 93 -19.14 -2.80 -5.87
N SER A 94 -18.12 -3.65 -6.00
CA SER A 94 -18.07 -4.70 -7.01
C SER A 94 -19.21 -5.71 -6.81
N GLN A 95 -19.65 -6.32 -7.90
CA GLN A 95 -20.53 -7.49 -7.83
C GLN A 95 -19.74 -8.76 -7.48
N ASP A 96 -18.42 -8.75 -7.67
CA ASP A 96 -17.55 -9.86 -7.32
C ASP A 96 -17.74 -10.24 -5.85
N HIS A 97 -17.78 -11.56 -5.59
CA HIS A 97 -17.95 -12.13 -4.25
C HIS A 97 -19.13 -11.55 -3.46
N ASN A 98 -20.14 -11.03 -4.15
CA ASN A 98 -21.32 -10.39 -3.57
C ASN A 98 -21.00 -9.17 -2.70
N TRP A 99 -19.88 -8.47 -2.93
CA TRP A 99 -19.47 -7.29 -2.13
C TRP A 99 -20.59 -6.26 -2.00
N ARG A 100 -21.31 -5.98 -3.09
CA ARG A 100 -22.47 -5.07 -3.07
C ARG A 100 -23.60 -5.54 -2.16
N LEU A 101 -23.90 -6.84 -2.12
CA LEU A 101 -24.95 -7.40 -1.26
C LEU A 101 -24.52 -7.36 0.21
N ILE A 102 -23.25 -7.71 0.50
CA ILE A 102 -22.69 -7.63 1.85
C ILE A 102 -22.83 -6.21 2.40
N VAL A 103 -22.40 -5.20 1.65
CA VAL A 103 -22.45 -3.81 2.12
C VAL A 103 -23.89 -3.32 2.21
N SER A 104 -24.77 -3.72 1.29
CA SER A 104 -26.20 -3.39 1.35
C SER A 104 -26.87 -3.96 2.60
N ALA A 105 -26.52 -5.18 3.01
CA ALA A 105 -27.02 -5.79 4.25
C ALA A 105 -26.57 -4.98 5.48
N LEU A 106 -25.32 -4.52 5.49
CA LEU A 106 -24.76 -3.73 6.59
C LEU A 106 -25.29 -2.28 6.66
N ARG A 107 -25.89 -1.76 5.58
CA ARG A 107 -26.45 -0.39 5.54
C ARG A 107 -27.70 -0.22 6.41
N HIS A 108 -28.49 -1.28 6.56
CA HIS A 108 -29.85 -1.23 7.12
C HIS A 108 -29.95 -1.75 8.56
N GLY A 109 -28.96 -1.44 9.40
CA GLY A 109 -29.01 -1.80 10.82
C GLY A 109 -28.49 -0.71 11.74
N ASP A 110 -28.59 -0.96 13.03
CA ASP A 110 -28.25 0.01 14.07
C ASP A 110 -26.74 0.16 14.24
N ASP A 111 -26.33 0.94 15.23
CA ASP A 111 -24.93 1.23 15.52
C ASP A 111 -24.13 0.00 15.96
N ASP A 112 -24.80 -1.07 16.38
CA ASP A 112 -24.18 -2.36 16.70
C ASP A 112 -23.46 -2.99 15.50
N LEU A 113 -23.86 -2.61 14.26
CA LEU A 113 -23.19 -3.06 13.05
C LEU A 113 -21.95 -2.23 12.68
N ASN A 114 -21.59 -1.18 13.42
CA ASN A 114 -20.49 -0.28 13.06
C ASN A 114 -19.12 -0.99 12.98
N GLU A 115 -18.87 -1.96 13.86
CA GLU A 115 -17.66 -2.78 13.78
C GLU A 115 -17.64 -3.68 12.53
N PHE A 116 -18.78 -4.27 12.17
CA PHE A 116 -18.92 -5.07 10.97
C PHE A 116 -18.72 -4.23 9.71
N ARG A 117 -19.25 -3.00 9.70
CA ARG A 117 -19.03 -2.01 8.63
C ARG A 117 -17.56 -1.70 8.46
N ARG A 118 -16.81 -1.49 9.55
CA ARG A 118 -15.35 -1.26 9.53
C ARG A 118 -14.64 -2.45 8.91
N ILE A 119 -14.92 -3.66 9.39
CA ILE A 119 -14.32 -4.90 8.87
C ILE A 119 -14.63 -5.06 7.37
N ALA A 120 -15.88 -4.88 6.95
CA ALA A 120 -16.27 -5.02 5.55
C ALA A 120 -15.55 -4.02 4.64
N LEU A 121 -15.42 -2.75 5.05
CA LEU A 121 -14.66 -1.75 4.28
C LEU A 121 -13.18 -2.09 4.19
N VAL A 122 -12.56 -2.54 5.29
CA VAL A 122 -11.14 -2.95 5.29
C VAL A 122 -10.93 -4.16 4.36
N LYS A 123 -11.78 -5.18 4.44
CA LYS A 123 -11.68 -6.36 3.56
C LYS A 123 -11.96 -6.01 2.10
N TYR A 124 -12.89 -5.09 1.84
CA TYR A 124 -13.13 -4.61 0.48
C TYR A 124 -11.94 -3.82 -0.07
N MET A 125 -11.29 -2.99 0.74
CA MET A 125 -10.04 -2.33 0.35
C MET A 125 -8.92 -3.34 0.04
N GLN A 126 -8.81 -4.43 0.80
CA GLN A 126 -7.87 -5.51 0.47
C GLN A 126 -8.19 -6.16 -0.89
N TYR A 127 -9.48 -6.35 -1.21
CA TYR A 127 -9.92 -6.78 -2.55
C TYR A 127 -9.53 -5.78 -3.65
N LEU A 128 -9.72 -4.48 -3.42
CA LEU A 128 -9.34 -3.43 -4.35
C LEU A 128 -7.83 -3.42 -4.61
N SER A 129 -7.01 -3.56 -3.56
CA SER A 129 -5.55 -3.63 -3.68
C SER A 129 -5.11 -4.85 -4.49
N SER A 130 -5.68 -6.04 -4.22
CA SER A 130 -5.41 -7.25 -5.01
C SER A 130 -5.77 -7.07 -6.49
N ARG A 131 -6.90 -6.40 -6.78
CA ARG A 131 -7.30 -6.07 -8.16
C ARG A 131 -6.34 -5.09 -8.82
N GLN A 132 -5.86 -4.10 -8.08
CA GLN A 132 -4.90 -3.14 -8.59
C GLN A 132 -3.56 -3.79 -8.97
N GLU A 133 -3.09 -4.78 -8.20
CA GLU A 133 -1.88 -5.55 -8.50
C GLU A 133 -2.01 -6.33 -9.81
N ILE A 134 -3.16 -6.98 -10.03
CA ILE A 134 -3.43 -7.70 -11.29
C ILE A 134 -3.47 -6.75 -12.48
N ILE A 135 -4.14 -5.60 -12.33
CA ILE A 135 -4.19 -4.57 -13.38
C ILE A 135 -2.78 -4.09 -13.72
N LYS A 136 -1.94 -3.82 -12.71
CA LYS A 136 -0.54 -3.41 -12.90
C LYS A 136 0.24 -4.47 -13.69
N HIS A 137 0.12 -5.74 -13.31
CA HIS A 137 0.77 -6.84 -14.00
C HIS A 137 0.32 -6.96 -15.46
N LEU A 138 -0.99 -6.98 -15.72
CA LEU A 138 -1.55 -7.08 -17.07
C LEU A 138 -1.16 -5.90 -17.96
N TYR A 139 -1.13 -4.70 -17.39
CA TYR A 139 -0.71 -3.49 -18.09
C TYR A 139 0.76 -3.61 -18.55
N LEU A 140 1.65 -4.06 -17.66
CA LEU A 140 3.08 -4.24 -17.98
C LEU A 140 3.30 -5.29 -19.06
N GLU A 141 2.63 -6.45 -18.95
CA GLU A 141 2.74 -7.54 -19.93
C GLU A 141 2.23 -7.13 -21.31
N LYS A 142 1.07 -6.46 -21.39
CA LYS A 142 0.54 -5.95 -22.67
C LYS A 142 1.44 -4.88 -23.28
N LYS A 143 1.98 -3.97 -22.46
CA LYS A 143 2.90 -2.94 -22.94
C LYS A 143 4.19 -3.54 -23.49
N LYS A 144 4.71 -4.60 -22.85
CA LYS A 144 5.86 -5.37 -23.34
C LYS A 144 5.55 -6.03 -24.68
N TYR A 145 4.40 -6.71 -24.79
CA TYR A 145 3.99 -7.37 -26.02
C TYR A 145 3.88 -6.40 -27.21
N ILE A 146 3.25 -5.23 -27.01
CA ILE A 146 3.12 -4.18 -28.04
C ILE A 146 4.49 -3.64 -28.48
N ARG A 147 5.45 -3.50 -27.55
CA ARG A 147 6.80 -3.09 -27.94
C ARG A 147 7.54 -4.16 -28.72
N THR A 148 7.40 -5.43 -28.34
CA THR A 148 8.03 -6.54 -29.08
C THR A 148 7.44 -6.72 -30.48
N THR A 149 6.14 -6.47 -30.66
CA THR A 149 5.49 -6.54 -31.99
C THR A 149 5.77 -5.32 -32.86
N VAL A 150 6.12 -4.17 -32.29
CA VAL A 150 6.51 -2.96 -33.03
C VAL A 150 8.02 -2.90 -33.31
N SER A 151 8.87 -3.48 -32.44
CA SER A 151 10.34 -3.57 -32.61
C SER A 151 10.82 -4.76 -33.44
N SER A 152 9.94 -5.47 -34.14
CA SER A 152 10.34 -6.42 -35.19
C SER A 152 10.96 -5.73 -36.42
N ASN A 153 11.12 -4.40 -36.42
CA ASN A 153 12.10 -3.68 -37.22
C ASN A 153 13.04 -2.85 -36.32
N SER A 154 14.30 -3.26 -36.27
CA SER A 154 15.48 -2.61 -35.67
C SER A 154 15.76 -2.77 -34.16
N THR A 155 16.80 -3.58 -33.94
CA THR A 155 17.95 -3.48 -33.01
C THR A 155 17.78 -3.15 -31.52
N ASN A 156 18.21 -4.15 -30.73
CA ASN A 156 18.73 -4.14 -29.35
C ASN A 156 17.72 -4.07 -28.16
N PRO A 157 17.37 -5.24 -27.56
CA PRO A 157 16.26 -5.37 -26.60
C PRO A 157 16.52 -4.84 -25.17
N HIS A 158 17.73 -4.37 -24.83
CA HIS A 158 18.10 -4.06 -23.44
C HIS A 158 17.85 -2.59 -23.02
N ASN A 159 17.78 -1.64 -23.96
CA ASN A 159 17.52 -0.22 -23.67
C ASN A 159 16.04 0.17 -23.79
N ALA A 160 15.28 -0.57 -24.60
CA ALA A 160 13.85 -0.33 -24.80
C ALA A 160 13.00 -0.53 -23.52
N TYR A 161 13.49 -1.30 -22.55
CA TYR A 161 12.79 -1.57 -21.28
C TYR A 161 12.88 -0.41 -20.26
N LYS A 162 13.93 0.43 -20.32
CA LYS A 162 14.12 1.56 -19.39
C LYS A 162 13.35 2.80 -19.83
N ASP A 163 13.40 3.16 -21.11
CA ASP A 163 12.65 4.29 -21.66
C ASP A 163 11.14 4.04 -21.59
N ALA A 164 10.80 2.76 -21.65
CA ALA A 164 9.46 2.25 -21.52
C ALA A 164 8.73 2.56 -20.21
N LYS A 165 9.50 2.53 -19.11
CA LYS A 165 9.07 2.68 -17.71
C LYS A 165 9.02 4.18 -17.35
N LYS A 166 9.90 5.00 -17.94
CA LYS A 166 9.90 6.48 -17.80
C LYS A 166 8.66 7.16 -18.39
N GLU A 167 8.14 6.70 -19.53
CA GLU A 167 6.91 7.26 -20.12
C GLU A 167 5.63 6.94 -19.31
N ILE A 168 5.58 5.80 -18.60
CA ILE A 168 4.39 5.39 -17.82
C ILE A 168 4.07 6.39 -16.70
N ASN A 169 5.11 6.95 -16.07
CA ASN A 169 4.94 7.92 -14.98
C ASN A 169 4.56 9.33 -15.45
N LYS A 170 4.67 9.62 -16.74
CA LYS A 170 4.35 10.94 -17.32
C LYS A 170 2.89 11.01 -17.78
N ASP A 171 2.36 9.93 -18.36
CA ASP A 171 1.00 9.91 -18.97
C ASP A 171 -0.14 9.50 -18.02
N LEU A 172 0.18 9.18 -16.76
CA LEU A 172 -0.80 8.76 -15.75
C LEU A 172 -1.11 9.83 -14.68
N LYS A 173 -0.46 11.00 -14.72
CA LYS A 173 -0.74 12.09 -13.77
C LYS A 173 -2.02 12.88 -14.12
N PRO A 174 -2.88 13.22 -13.13
CA PRO A 174 -3.62 14.47 -13.13
C PRO A 174 -2.67 15.66 -12.95
N THR A 175 -3.13 16.85 -13.34
CA THR A 175 -2.47 18.17 -13.24
C THR A 175 -1.93 18.51 -11.83
N PRO A 176 -1.07 19.54 -11.73
CA PRO A 176 0.03 19.59 -10.77
C PRO A 176 -0.42 20.11 -9.41
N ASP A 177 -0.47 19.21 -8.46
CA ASP A 177 0.15 19.40 -7.15
C ASP A 177 0.25 18.01 -6.50
N VAL A 178 1.13 17.86 -5.52
CA VAL A 178 1.34 16.64 -4.71
C VAL A 178 2.44 15.68 -5.21
N CYS A 179 3.60 15.88 -4.59
CA CYS A 179 4.71 14.96 -4.26
C CYS A 179 4.74 13.56 -4.92
N HIS A 180 5.80 13.33 -5.69
CA HIS A 180 6.17 12.05 -6.30
C HIS A 180 6.34 10.91 -5.27
N TYR A 181 5.35 10.02 -5.17
CA TYR A 181 5.60 8.66 -4.69
C TYR A 181 6.24 7.88 -5.84
N ALA A 182 7.57 7.79 -5.81
CA ALA A 182 8.29 6.86 -6.67
C ALA A 182 7.83 5.42 -6.38
N GLU A 183 7.86 4.53 -7.38
CA GLU A 183 7.62 3.10 -7.15
C GLU A 183 8.58 2.62 -6.05
N MET A 184 8.02 2.19 -4.91
CA MET A 184 8.80 1.69 -3.78
C MET A 184 9.04 0.20 -4.01
N GLU A 185 10.30 -0.21 -3.90
CA GLU A 185 10.74 -1.60 -4.00
C GLU A 185 11.40 -2.02 -2.69
N LYS A 186 11.28 -3.30 -2.37
CA LYS A 186 11.75 -3.86 -1.11
C LYS A 186 13.26 -4.13 -1.20
N MET A 187 14.00 -3.73 -0.18
CA MET A 187 15.41 -4.07 -0.05
C MET A 187 15.59 -5.58 0.15
N ILE A 188 16.68 -6.13 -0.37
CA ILE A 188 17.10 -7.49 -0.04
C ILE A 188 17.65 -7.47 1.38
N LYS A 189 17.09 -8.34 2.24
CA LYS A 189 17.48 -8.40 3.65
C LYS A 189 18.94 -8.78 3.80
N GLY A 190 19.69 -8.01 4.58
CA GLY A 190 21.10 -8.22 4.86
C GLY A 190 22.06 -7.66 3.81
N GLU A 191 21.56 -7.18 2.67
CA GLU A 191 22.37 -6.51 1.66
C GLU A 191 22.34 -4.98 1.87
N TYR A 192 23.46 -4.33 1.55
CA TYR A 192 23.60 -2.89 1.70
C TYR A 192 23.26 -2.17 0.38
N VAL A 193 22.34 -1.23 0.43
CA VAL A 193 22.02 -0.31 -0.67
C VAL A 193 22.85 0.95 -0.51
N THR A 194 23.59 1.32 -1.55
CA THR A 194 24.43 2.52 -1.55
C THR A 194 23.66 3.68 -2.15
N ILE A 195 23.54 4.79 -1.41
CA ILE A 195 22.87 5.99 -1.88
C ILE A 195 23.75 7.20 -1.66
N HIS A 196 24.01 7.92 -2.74
CA HIS A 196 24.71 9.20 -2.67
C HIS A 196 23.70 10.32 -2.43
N MET A 197 23.77 10.97 -1.27
CA MET A 197 22.88 12.08 -0.92
C MET A 197 23.43 13.38 -1.46
N LYS A 198 22.55 14.18 -2.08
CA LYS A 198 22.85 15.57 -2.44
C LYS A 198 22.13 16.49 -1.44
N THR A 199 22.77 17.57 -1.06
CA THR A 199 22.19 18.60 -0.18
C THR A 199 20.86 19.09 -0.73
N GLY A 200 19.86 19.22 0.14
CA GLY A 200 18.50 19.62 -0.21
C GLY A 200 17.66 18.52 -0.85
N LYS A 201 18.08 17.24 -0.77
CA LYS A 201 17.28 16.09 -1.20
C LYS A 201 16.72 15.32 -0.01
N ASP A 202 15.55 14.77 -0.22
CA ASP A 202 14.93 13.80 0.66
C ASP A 202 14.73 12.45 -0.04
N ILE A 203 14.76 11.40 0.78
CA ILE A 203 14.48 10.02 0.39
C ILE A 203 13.32 9.56 1.25
N LEU A 204 12.24 9.17 0.58
CA LEU A 204 11.16 8.46 1.23
C LEU A 204 11.60 7.02 1.54
N ILE A 205 11.34 6.54 2.75
CA ILE A 205 11.63 5.15 3.15
C ILE A 205 10.39 4.59 3.83
N LEU A 206 10.07 3.33 3.56
CA LEU A 206 9.05 2.59 4.29
C LEU A 206 9.72 1.56 5.20
N LEU A 207 9.52 1.69 6.51
CA LEU A 207 9.89 0.65 7.48
C LEU A 207 8.64 -0.21 7.73
N SER A 208 8.58 -1.37 7.09
CA SER A 208 7.34 -2.10 6.84
C SER A 208 6.31 -1.20 6.10
N ASN A 209 5.30 -0.67 6.81
CA ASN A 209 4.29 0.23 6.25
C ASN A 209 4.42 1.68 6.77
N ASN A 210 5.41 1.96 7.63
CA ASN A 210 5.55 3.26 8.28
C ASN A 210 6.40 4.19 7.42
N GLN A 211 5.81 5.34 7.06
CA GLN A 211 6.41 6.31 6.15
C GLN A 211 7.41 7.20 6.87
N CYS A 212 8.69 7.00 6.58
CA CYS A 212 9.81 7.76 7.13
C CYS A 212 10.54 8.51 6.01
N LYS A 213 11.43 9.43 6.38
CA LYS A 213 12.28 10.15 5.42
C LYS A 213 13.72 10.23 5.90
N ILE A 214 14.65 10.22 4.95
CA ILE A 214 16.01 10.72 5.17
C ILE A 214 16.12 12.05 4.43
N VAL A 215 16.58 13.09 5.11
CA VAL A 215 16.75 14.42 4.52
C VAL A 215 18.20 14.83 4.69
N SER A 216 18.81 15.34 3.61
CA SER A 216 20.09 16.04 3.68
C SER A 216 19.82 17.54 3.59
N ASP A 217 20.21 18.28 4.62
CA ASP A 217 20.17 19.73 4.67
C ASP A 217 21.58 20.31 4.89
N ASN A 218 21.70 21.64 4.96
CA ASN A 218 22.99 22.30 5.16
C ASN A 218 23.62 22.00 6.55
N SER A 219 22.86 21.41 7.47
CA SER A 219 23.30 21.04 8.83
C SER A 219 23.67 19.56 8.97
N GLY A 220 23.41 18.73 7.96
CA GLY A 220 23.77 17.32 7.92
C GLY A 220 22.64 16.43 7.40
N ILE A 221 22.71 15.14 7.74
CA ILE A 221 21.72 14.15 7.33
C ILE A 221 20.84 13.80 8.52
N LYS A 222 19.53 13.85 8.33
CA LYS A 222 18.52 13.60 9.37
C LYS A 222 17.57 12.49 8.95
N PHE A 223 17.13 11.70 9.92
CA PHE A 223 16.04 10.77 9.78
C PHE A 223 14.77 11.38 10.38
N ILE A 224 13.66 11.32 9.65
CA ILE A 224 12.35 11.78 10.10
C ILE A 224 11.42 10.57 10.16
N ASP A 225 10.85 10.30 11.32
CA ASP A 225 9.91 9.19 11.51
C ASP A 225 8.49 9.51 11.01
N ASP A 226 7.59 8.53 11.14
CA ASP A 226 6.18 8.61 10.77
C ASP A 226 5.38 9.63 11.58
N SER A 227 5.86 9.98 12.78
CA SER A 227 5.29 11.02 13.63
C SER A 227 5.84 12.41 13.32
N GLY A 228 6.78 12.53 12.38
CA GLY A 228 7.43 13.78 12.00
C GLY A 228 8.59 14.20 12.91
N ARG A 229 9.01 13.35 13.85
CA ARG A 229 10.16 13.62 14.71
C ARG A 229 11.44 13.42 13.92
N SER A 230 12.30 14.42 13.98
CA SER A 230 13.61 14.44 13.31
C SER A 230 14.72 14.05 14.28
N CYS A 231 15.62 13.18 13.84
CA CYS A 231 16.82 12.75 14.55
C CYS A 231 18.03 12.93 13.63
N ASP A 232 19.09 13.55 14.13
CA ASP A 232 20.35 13.70 13.40
C ASP A 232 21.04 12.34 13.26
N LEU A 233 21.52 12.03 12.05
CA LEU A 233 22.34 10.85 11.80
C LEU A 233 23.81 11.25 11.89
N LYS A 234 24.59 10.50 12.67
CA LYS A 234 26.02 10.73 12.86
C LYS A 234 26.84 10.04 11.77
N VAL A 235 28.04 10.53 11.51
CA VAL A 235 29.02 9.81 10.68
C VAL A 235 29.32 8.44 11.31
N GLY A 236 29.43 7.40 10.49
CA GLY A 236 29.49 6.01 10.91
C GLY A 236 28.11 5.38 11.06
N LYS A 237 27.98 4.45 12.00
CA LYS A 237 26.82 3.56 12.10
C LYS A 237 25.67 4.18 12.91
N ASN A 238 24.47 4.15 12.32
CA ASN A 238 23.21 4.56 12.93
C ASN A 238 22.22 3.39 12.87
N MET A 239 21.72 2.97 14.03
CA MET A 239 20.73 1.90 14.14
C MET A 239 19.32 2.46 14.31
N ILE A 240 18.42 2.10 13.41
CA ILE A 240 17.00 2.46 13.46
C ILE A 240 16.19 1.24 13.86
N GLY A 241 15.32 1.40 14.84
CA GLY A 241 14.44 0.32 15.28
C GLY A 241 13.72 0.62 16.58
N ARG A 242 13.00 -0.38 17.07
CA ARG A 242 12.15 -0.26 18.26
C ARG A 242 12.91 -0.45 19.58
N ASP A 243 14.13 -0.99 19.53
CA ASP A 243 14.93 -1.24 20.72
C ASP A 243 15.34 0.08 21.40
N SER A 244 15.50 0.02 22.72
CA SER A 244 16.14 1.07 23.51
C SER A 244 17.57 1.39 23.09
N ARG A 245 18.27 0.43 22.47
CA ARG A 245 19.66 0.58 22.00
C ARG A 245 19.77 1.23 20.62
N SER A 246 18.67 1.50 19.92
CA SER A 246 18.67 2.14 18.61
C SER A 246 19.01 3.62 18.73
N ASP A 247 19.94 4.12 17.89
CA ASP A 247 20.25 5.55 17.79
C ASP A 247 19.00 6.35 17.40
N VAL A 248 18.21 5.81 16.47
CA VAL A 248 16.89 6.34 16.11
C VAL A 248 15.83 5.37 16.60
N ARG A 249 15.26 5.68 17.77
CA ARG A 249 14.28 4.83 18.44
C ARG A 249 12.87 5.09 17.92
N MET A 250 12.31 4.13 17.19
CA MET A 250 10.92 4.13 16.74
C MET A 250 9.95 3.85 17.90
N ASN A 251 8.67 4.20 17.72
CA ASN A 251 7.65 4.00 18.76
C ASN A 251 7.52 2.51 19.15
N ALA A 252 7.59 2.23 20.45
CA ALA A 252 7.53 0.88 21.01
C ALA A 252 6.23 0.11 20.70
N LYS A 253 5.17 0.83 20.31
CA LYS A 253 3.86 0.27 19.93
C LYS A 253 3.79 -0.23 18.49
N LEU A 254 4.69 0.20 17.60
CA LEU A 254 4.74 -0.21 16.19
C LEU A 254 5.33 -1.63 16.08
N ARG A 255 4.48 -2.65 16.14
CA ARG A 255 4.89 -4.08 16.23
C ARG A 255 5.44 -4.64 14.93
N ASP A 256 5.08 -4.03 13.82
CA ASP A 256 5.60 -4.28 12.48
C ASP A 256 7.06 -3.78 12.32
N ILE A 257 7.48 -2.81 13.15
CA ILE A 257 8.88 -2.38 13.23
C ILE A 257 9.69 -3.31 14.15
N SER A 258 10.68 -3.98 13.55
CA SER A 258 11.67 -4.80 14.26
C SER A 258 12.49 -4.01 15.30
N ARG A 259 13.03 -4.72 16.30
CA ARG A 259 13.90 -4.14 17.35
C ARG A 259 15.12 -3.45 16.74
N THR A 260 15.74 -4.12 15.77
CA THR A 260 16.72 -3.55 14.83
C THR A 260 16.11 -3.71 13.44
N HIS A 261 15.74 -2.60 12.80
CA HIS A 261 15.01 -2.64 11.54
C HIS A 261 15.93 -2.31 10.37
N LEU A 262 16.61 -1.17 10.45
CA LEU A 262 17.46 -0.64 9.41
C LEU A 262 18.75 -0.13 10.05
N ILE A 263 19.88 -0.43 9.41
CA ILE A 263 21.16 0.20 9.74
C ILE A 263 21.49 1.18 8.61
N ILE A 264 21.92 2.38 8.98
CA ILE A 264 22.43 3.38 8.04
C ILE A 264 23.85 3.72 8.45
N GLU A 265 24.80 3.40 7.60
CA GLU A 265 26.20 3.81 7.75
C GLU A 265 26.46 5.01 6.84
N ILE A 266 27.02 6.07 7.41
CA ILE A 266 27.32 7.32 6.71
C ILE A 266 28.83 7.46 6.61
N ASN A 267 29.35 7.54 5.38
CA ASN A 267 30.75 7.91 5.16
C ASN A 267 30.91 9.43 5.12
N ASP A 268 32.15 9.89 5.25
CA ASP A 268 32.60 11.29 5.14
C ASP A 268 32.29 11.98 3.79
N THR A 269 31.80 11.23 2.80
CA THR A 269 31.45 11.68 1.44
C THR A 269 29.94 11.74 1.17
N ASP A 270 29.11 11.93 2.20
CA ASP A 270 27.63 11.97 2.11
C ASP A 270 27.02 10.73 1.43
N THR A 271 27.73 9.60 1.50
CA THR A 271 27.29 8.32 0.97
C THR A 271 26.70 7.49 2.10
N LEU A 272 25.45 7.05 1.90
CA LEU A 272 24.69 6.23 2.81
C LEU A 272 24.74 4.76 2.38
N TYR A 273 25.03 3.87 3.32
CA TYR A 273 24.90 2.42 3.16
C TYR A 273 23.74 1.95 4.04
N LEU A 274 22.65 1.54 3.40
CA LEU A 274 21.42 1.12 4.06
C LEU A 274 21.34 -0.39 4.07
N THR A 275 21.24 -1.01 5.24
CA THR A 275 21.13 -2.47 5.38
C THR A 275 19.85 -2.84 6.13
N ASP A 276 18.94 -3.54 5.45
CA ASP A 276 17.69 -4.02 6.05
C ASP A 276 17.95 -5.26 6.90
N LEU A 277 17.58 -5.21 8.19
CA LEU A 277 17.66 -6.35 9.12
C LEU A 277 16.28 -6.78 9.62
N SER A 278 15.23 -6.17 9.11
CA SER A 278 13.89 -6.31 9.65
C SER A 278 13.22 -7.64 9.29
N SER A 279 12.10 -7.91 9.95
CA SER A 279 11.26 -9.09 9.69
C SER A 279 10.23 -8.80 8.59
N HIS A 280 9.73 -7.56 8.52
CA HIS A 280 8.69 -7.15 7.57
C HIS A 280 9.26 -6.44 6.34
N GLY A 281 10.52 -6.01 6.42
CA GLY A 281 11.30 -5.42 5.35
C GLY A 281 11.30 -3.91 5.31
N THR A 282 12.32 -3.38 4.65
CA THR A 282 12.46 -1.95 4.33
C THR A 282 12.23 -1.74 2.84
N SER A 283 11.51 -0.69 2.45
CA SER A 283 11.31 -0.33 1.04
C SER A 283 11.81 1.07 0.72
N LEU A 284 12.42 1.21 -0.46
CA LEU A 284 13.01 2.43 -0.99
C LEU A 284 12.49 2.70 -2.40
N PRO A 285 12.54 3.95 -2.90
CA PRO A 285 12.31 4.23 -4.31
C PRO A 285 13.20 3.36 -5.21
N ALA A 286 12.63 2.68 -6.19
CA ALA A 286 13.30 1.73 -7.09
C ALA A 286 14.60 2.28 -7.69
N LYS A 287 14.65 3.59 -7.98
CA LYS A 287 15.84 4.30 -8.48
C LYS A 287 17.10 4.14 -7.62
N TYR A 288 16.96 3.80 -6.34
CA TYR A 288 18.08 3.54 -5.43
C TYR A 288 18.52 2.07 -5.41
N LEU A 289 17.66 1.14 -5.84
CA LEU A 289 17.95 -0.29 -5.88
C LEU A 289 18.50 -0.76 -7.24
N GLU A 290 18.23 -0.02 -8.32
CA GLU A 290 18.67 -0.35 -9.69
C GLU A 290 20.19 -0.36 -9.91
N SER A 291 20.99 0.04 -8.92
CA SER A 291 22.46 0.12 -8.99
C SER A 291 23.20 -1.13 -8.46
N GLN A 292 22.47 -2.15 -7.99
CA GLN A 292 23.04 -3.39 -7.43
C GLN A 292 23.12 -4.57 -8.40
N ILE A 293 22.73 -4.38 -9.67
CA ILE A 293 22.73 -5.47 -10.65
C ILE A 293 24.16 -5.64 -11.19
N PHE A 294 24.87 -6.67 -10.69
CA PHE A 294 26.05 -7.25 -11.33
C PHE A 294 25.64 -8.08 -12.55
#